data_AF-A0A923LCG9-F1
#
_entry.id   AF-A0A923LCG9-F1
#
_cell.length_a   1.000
_cell.length_b   1.000
_cell.length_c   1.000
_cell.angle_alpha   90.00
_cell.angle_beta   90.00
_cell.angle_gamma   90.00
#
_symmetry.space_group_name_H-M   'P 1'
#
loop_
_entity.id
_entity.type
_entity.pdbx_description
1 polymer ?
#
loop_
_entity_poly.entity_id
_entity_poly.type
_entity_poly.pdbx_seq_one_letter_code
_entity_poly.pdbx_strand_id
1 'polypeptide(L)'
;MNVNVPVNSTDKIVLILLAVLAVVAVRIVISFFKPEKPKADAKPRKRSAKTAGLTEVIVGIDGMMCGMCEAHIKDAIREQFPQAKGLSASHVKAQAIFYLPEAMSADAITEALHAGIDPLGYTVSDVTVG
;
A
#
# COMPACT_ATOMS: atom_id res chain seq x y z
N MET A 1 -11.39 34.52 -29.49
CA MET A 1 -12.63 35.32 -29.41
C MET A 1 -12.56 36.12 -28.11
N ASN A 2 -12.36 37.43 -28.17
CA ASN A 2 -12.21 38.26 -26.98
C ASN A 2 -13.62 38.64 -26.48
N VAL A 3 -14.17 37.81 -25.59
CA VAL A 3 -15.52 38.02 -25.04
C VAL A 3 -15.42 39.12 -23.98
N ASN A 4 -15.59 40.37 -24.40
CA ASN A 4 -15.62 41.53 -23.51
C ASN A 4 -17.02 41.66 -22.90
N VAL A 5 -17.33 40.81 -21.92
CA VAL A 5 -18.57 40.91 -21.12
C VAL A 5 -18.45 42.11 -20.18
N PRO A 6 -19.45 43.00 -20.07
CA PRO A 6 -19.43 44.09 -19.10
C PRO A 6 -19.51 43.52 -17.68
N VAL A 7 -18.35 43.28 -17.05
CA VAL A 7 -18.26 42.71 -15.71
C VAL A 7 -18.66 43.77 -14.70
N ASN A 8 -19.89 43.66 -14.20
CA ASN A 8 -20.41 44.54 -13.17
C ASN A 8 -19.69 44.32 -11.83
N SER A 9 -19.78 45.27 -10.90
CA SER A 9 -19.15 45.13 -9.57
C SER A 9 -19.57 43.85 -8.85
N THR A 10 -20.82 43.42 -9.03
CA THR A 10 -21.34 42.15 -8.49
C THR A 10 -20.68 40.93 -9.12
N ASP A 11 -20.48 40.90 -10.44
CA ASP A 11 -19.81 39.78 -11.12
C ASP A 11 -18.35 39.63 -10.68
N LYS A 12 -17.66 40.75 -10.40
CA LYS A 12 -16.28 40.70 -9.85
C LYS A 12 -16.26 40.03 -8.47
N ILE A 13 -17.22 40.36 -7.60
CA ILE A 13 -17.32 39.76 -6.26
C ILE A 13 -17.61 38.26 -6.36
N VAL A 14 -18.56 37.87 -7.23
CA VAL A 14 -18.92 36.45 -7.43
C VAL A 14 -17.73 35.66 -7.97
N LEU A 15 -17.00 36.19 -8.95
CA LEU A 15 -15.82 35.53 -9.51
C LEU A 15 -14.70 35.34 -8.48
N ILE A 16 -14.46 36.33 -7.63
CA ILE A 16 -13.48 36.22 -6.53
C ILE A 16 -13.92 35.14 -5.54
N LEU A 17 -15.20 35.11 -5.17
CA LEU A 17 -15.73 34.15 -4.19
C LEU A 17 -15.67 32.71 -4.74
N LEU A 18 -15.98 32.53 -6.03
CA LEU A 18 -15.89 31.24 -6.72
C LEU A 18 -14.43 30.78 -6.86
N ALA A 19 -13.50 31.70 -7.19
CA ALA A 19 -12.08 31.39 -7.24
C ALA A 19 -11.52 30.99 -5.86
N VAL A 20 -11.89 31.70 -4.80
CA VAL A 20 -11.49 31.34 -3.41
C VAL A 20 -12.04 29.97 -3.04
N LEU A 21 -13.32 29.71 -3.33
CA LEU A 21 -13.97 28.43 -3.02
C LEU A 21 -13.31 27.27 -3.79
N ALA A 22 -12.93 27.49 -5.05
CA ALA A 22 -12.20 26.51 -5.86
C ALA A 22 -10.79 26.24 -5.32
N VAL A 23 -10.03 27.27 -4.91
CA VAL A 23 -8.69 27.09 -4.33
C VAL A 23 -8.76 26.34 -2.99
N VAL A 24 -9.77 26.63 -2.16
CA VAL A 24 -10.01 25.91 -0.90
C VAL A 24 -10.35 24.44 -1.17
N ALA A 25 -11.24 24.16 -2.13
CA ALA A 25 -11.59 22.79 -2.51
C ALA A 25 -10.37 21.99 -3.00
N VAL A 26 -9.56 22.57 -3.90
CA VAL A 26 -8.31 21.94 -4.37
C VAL A 26 -7.33 21.68 -3.23
N ARG A 27 -7.18 22.62 -2.29
CA ARG A 27 -6.35 22.45 -1.08
C ARG A 27 -6.86 21.32 -0.18
N ILE A 28 -8.17 21.17 0.00
CA ILE A 28 -8.78 20.09 0.80
C ILE A 28 -8.52 18.73 0.14
N VAL A 29 -8.74 18.62 -1.18
CA VAL A 29 -8.51 17.38 -1.93
C VAL A 29 -7.03 16.95 -1.88
N ILE A 30 -6.10 17.89 -2.09
CA ILE A 30 -4.66 17.60 -1.97
C ILE A 30 -4.28 17.24 -0.54
N SER A 31 -4.95 17.80 0.48
CA SER A 31 -4.72 17.45 1.88
C SER A 31 -5.22 16.05 2.25
N PHE A 32 -6.22 15.52 1.52
CA PHE A 32 -6.74 14.16 1.70
C PHE A 32 -5.87 13.11 1.00
N PHE A 33 -5.27 13.46 -0.15
CA PHE A 33 -4.29 12.65 -0.86
C PHE A 33 -2.86 12.92 -0.38
N LYS A 34 -2.64 13.12 0.93
CA LYS A 34 -1.30 13.12 1.47
C LYS A 34 -0.85 11.66 1.58
N PRO A 35 0.04 11.13 0.71
CA PRO A 35 0.59 9.81 0.94
C PRO A 35 1.26 9.83 2.31
N GLU A 36 0.89 8.88 3.16
CA GLU A 36 1.55 8.72 4.45
C GLU A 36 3.04 8.54 4.16
N LYS A 37 3.86 9.49 4.62
CA LYS A 37 5.31 9.37 4.46
C LYS A 37 5.69 8.05 5.14
N PRO A 38 6.47 7.17 4.48
CA PRO A 38 6.91 5.94 5.10
C PRO A 38 7.62 6.32 6.40
N LYS A 39 7.09 5.85 7.53
CA LYS A 39 7.62 6.18 8.86
C LYS A 39 9.11 5.81 8.88
N ALA A 40 9.96 6.82 9.02
CA ALA A 40 11.42 6.69 9.12
C ALA A 40 11.86 6.23 10.53
N ASP A 41 10.92 5.66 11.29
CA ASP A 41 11.04 5.36 12.71
C ASP A 41 10.53 3.93 13.01
N ALA A 42 10.58 3.04 12.02
CA ALA A 42 10.85 1.64 12.30
C ALA A 42 12.38 1.46 12.38
N LYS A 43 12.95 1.73 13.57
CA LYS A 43 14.31 1.28 13.89
C LYS A 43 14.39 -0.19 13.45
N PRO A 44 15.31 -0.58 12.53
CA PRO A 44 15.39 -1.96 12.08
C PRO A 44 15.66 -2.79 13.33
N ARG A 45 14.69 -3.63 13.73
CA ARG A 45 14.97 -4.68 14.69
C ARG A 45 16.00 -5.55 14.02
N LYS A 46 17.27 -5.35 14.38
CA LYS A 46 18.38 -6.20 13.99
C LYS A 46 18.07 -7.63 14.42
N ARG A 47 17.57 -8.43 13.48
CA ARG A 47 17.78 -9.87 13.41
C ARG A 47 18.21 -10.11 11.97
N SER A 48 19.47 -9.82 11.65
CA SER A 48 20.51 -10.86 11.64
C SER A 48 19.98 -12.16 11.04
N ALA A 49 20.01 -12.25 9.71
CA ALA A 49 20.36 -13.48 8.99
C ALA A 49 20.42 -13.16 7.50
N LYS A 50 21.55 -12.59 7.07
CA LYS A 50 22.06 -12.81 5.72
C LYS A 50 22.38 -14.31 5.64
N THR A 51 21.40 -15.14 5.33
CA THR A 51 21.61 -16.56 5.05
C THR A 51 21.58 -16.69 3.53
N ALA A 52 22.76 -16.85 2.94
CA ALA A 52 22.90 -17.16 1.53
C ALA A 52 22.14 -18.46 1.23
N GLY A 53 21.06 -18.37 0.46
CA GLY A 53 20.21 -19.51 0.11
C GLY A 53 18.72 -19.37 0.42
N LEU A 54 18.19 -18.17 0.68
CA LEU A 54 16.74 -17.94 0.73
C LEU A 54 16.27 -17.09 -0.46
N THR A 55 15.18 -17.52 -1.07
CA THR A 55 14.48 -16.83 -2.16
C THR A 55 13.62 -15.70 -1.56
N GLU A 56 13.73 -14.50 -2.11
CA GLU A 56 12.90 -13.36 -1.67
C GLU A 56 11.57 -13.38 -2.42
N VAL A 57 10.46 -13.36 -1.67
CA VAL A 57 9.12 -13.29 -2.26
C VAL A 57 8.47 -11.98 -1.85
N ILE A 58 8.06 -11.21 -2.84
CA ILE A 58 7.34 -9.95 -2.69
C ILE A 58 5.92 -10.16 -3.20
N VAL A 59 4.92 -9.87 -2.36
CA VAL A 59 3.50 -10.07 -2.65
C VAL A 59 2.77 -8.75 -2.47
N GLY A 60 2.08 -8.29 -3.50
CA GLY A 60 1.09 -7.21 -3.43
C GLY A 60 -0.21 -7.74 -2.84
N ILE A 61 -0.69 -7.08 -1.78
CA ILE A 61 -1.94 -7.46 -1.10
C ILE A 61 -2.80 -6.22 -0.92
N ASP A 62 -3.95 -6.23 -1.55
CA ASP A 62 -4.97 -5.20 -1.47
C ASP A 62 -5.99 -5.54 -0.36
N GLY A 63 -6.48 -4.49 0.31
CA GLY A 63 -7.38 -4.60 1.47
C GLY A 63 -6.70 -4.42 2.83
N MET A 64 -5.37 -4.29 2.89
CA MET A 64 -4.65 -3.89 4.11
C MET A 64 -4.90 -2.42 4.43
N MET A 65 -5.74 -2.14 5.42
CA MET A 65 -6.07 -0.75 5.79
C MET A 65 -5.46 -0.29 7.11
N CYS A 66 -4.98 -1.19 7.96
CA CYS A 66 -4.45 -0.81 9.27
C CYS A 66 -3.35 -1.75 9.75
N GLY A 67 -2.66 -1.35 10.83
CA GLY A 67 -1.62 -2.17 11.46
C GLY A 67 -2.12 -3.52 11.99
N MET A 68 -3.43 -3.68 12.26
CA MET A 68 -4.00 -4.99 12.59
C MET A 68 -4.13 -5.90 11.36
N CYS A 69 -4.44 -5.35 10.18
CA CYS A 69 -4.44 -6.11 8.92
C CYS A 69 -3.04 -6.68 8.63
N GLU A 70 -1.99 -5.89 8.88
CA GLU A 70 -0.60 -6.35 8.70
C GLU A 70 -0.26 -7.55 9.61
N ALA A 71 -0.74 -7.55 10.85
CA ALA A 71 -0.53 -8.66 11.77
C ALA A 71 -1.29 -9.90 11.32
N HIS A 72 -2.55 -9.73 10.93
CA HIS A 72 -3.40 -10.82 10.41
C HIS A 72 -2.77 -11.52 9.21
N ILE A 73 -2.23 -10.75 8.27
CA ILE A 73 -1.57 -11.31 7.07
C ILE A 73 -0.26 -12.00 7.43
N LYS A 74 0.52 -11.45 8.37
CA LYS A 74 1.73 -12.15 8.85
C LYS A 74 1.40 -13.50 9.47
N ASP A 75 0.30 -13.60 10.19
CA ASP A 75 -0.11 -14.85 10.83
C ASP A 75 -0.65 -15.85 9.79
N ALA A 76 -1.43 -15.38 8.81
CA ALA A 76 -1.88 -16.20 7.68
C ALA A 76 -0.70 -16.77 6.86
N ILE A 77 0.29 -15.93 6.52
CA ILE A 77 1.47 -16.38 5.76
C ILE A 77 2.31 -17.36 6.61
N ARG A 78 2.39 -17.19 7.93
CA ARG A 78 3.07 -18.16 8.81
C ARG A 78 2.37 -19.52 8.86
N GLU A 79 1.04 -19.53 8.80
CA GLU A 79 0.25 -20.76 8.80
C GLU A 79 0.42 -21.53 7.50
N GLN A 80 0.43 -20.84 6.36
CA GLN A 80 0.67 -21.47 5.06
C GLN A 80 2.14 -21.87 4.84
N PHE A 81 3.07 -21.04 5.31
CA PHE A 81 4.51 -21.23 5.12
C PHE A 81 5.25 -21.20 6.46
N PRO A 82 5.23 -22.31 7.22
CA PRO A 82 5.95 -22.39 8.50
C PRO A 82 7.47 -22.25 8.33
N GLN A 83 8.01 -22.60 7.15
CA GLN A 83 9.42 -22.38 6.80
C GLN A 83 9.79 -20.93 6.43
N ALA A 84 8.82 -20.03 6.26
CA ALA A 84 9.09 -18.64 5.89
C ALA A 84 9.83 -17.88 7.01
N LYS A 85 10.88 -17.17 6.63
CA LYS A 85 11.68 -16.31 7.53
C LYS A 85 11.49 -14.85 7.16
N GLY A 86 11.64 -13.95 8.14
CA GLY A 86 11.71 -12.51 7.90
C GLY A 86 10.43 -11.88 7.35
N LEU A 87 9.25 -12.30 7.83
CA LEU A 87 7.97 -11.74 7.37
C LEU A 87 7.81 -10.27 7.73
N SER A 88 7.61 -9.45 6.72
CA SER A 88 7.31 -8.02 6.82
C SER A 88 6.10 -7.72 5.95
N ALA A 89 5.04 -7.15 6.53
CA ALA A 89 3.87 -6.69 5.78
C ALA A 89 3.65 -5.23 6.11
N SER A 90 3.29 -4.43 5.09
CA SER A 90 3.09 -3.00 5.20
C SER A 90 1.80 -2.58 4.50
N HIS A 91 0.85 -2.04 5.25
CA HIS A 91 -0.39 -1.47 4.70
C HIS A 91 -0.13 -0.21 3.88
N VAL A 92 0.89 0.58 4.25
CA VAL A 92 1.27 1.81 3.51
C VAL A 92 1.80 1.49 2.11
N LYS A 93 2.49 0.36 1.94
CA LYS A 93 3.01 -0.09 0.64
C LYS A 93 2.09 -1.11 -0.06
N ALA A 94 1.01 -1.55 0.60
CA ALA A 94 0.16 -2.65 0.15
C ALA A 94 0.98 -3.92 -0.23
N GLN A 95 2.06 -4.19 0.51
CA GLN A 95 3.04 -5.23 0.16
C GLN A 95 3.46 -6.07 1.38
N ALA A 96 3.65 -7.36 1.15
CA ALA A 96 4.25 -8.31 2.06
C ALA A 96 5.53 -8.91 1.45
N ILE A 97 6.58 -9.03 2.28
CA ILE A 97 7.89 -9.54 1.91
C ILE A 97 8.23 -10.65 2.90
N PHE A 98 8.64 -11.80 2.38
CA PHE A 98 9.13 -12.92 3.19
C PHE A 98 10.18 -13.73 2.42
N TYR A 99 10.94 -14.54 3.15
CA TYR A 99 12.04 -15.32 2.61
C TYR A 99 11.75 -16.81 2.77
N LEU A 100 11.87 -17.59 1.68
CA LEU A 100 11.69 -19.04 1.69
C LEU A 100 13.04 -19.76 1.53
N PRO A 101 13.32 -20.83 2.30
CA PRO A 101 14.57 -21.60 2.22
C PRO A 101 14.61 -22.60 1.06
N GLU A 102 13.51 -22.79 0.34
CA GLU A 102 13.37 -23.81 -0.69
C GLU A 102 12.72 -23.18 -1.93
N ALA A 103 13.26 -23.51 -3.10
CA ALA A 103 12.75 -23.04 -4.38
C ALA A 103 11.45 -23.79 -4.72
N MET A 104 10.37 -23.46 -4.02
CA MET A 104 9.03 -23.79 -4.49
C MET A 104 8.76 -23.02 -5.79
N SER A 105 8.06 -23.63 -6.73
CA SER A 105 7.67 -22.96 -7.97
C SER A 105 6.83 -21.71 -7.64
N ALA A 106 7.02 -20.63 -8.41
CA ALA A 106 6.28 -19.39 -8.23
C ALA A 106 4.76 -19.65 -8.20
N ASP A 107 4.29 -20.58 -9.03
CA ASP A 107 2.88 -20.98 -9.10
C ASP A 107 2.37 -21.59 -7.79
N ALA A 108 3.14 -22.48 -7.15
CA ALA A 108 2.75 -23.08 -5.87
C ALA A 108 2.70 -22.05 -4.74
N ILE A 109 3.60 -21.05 -4.79
CA ILE A 109 3.61 -19.95 -3.83
C ILE A 109 2.36 -19.08 -4.02
N THR A 110 2.02 -18.73 -5.27
CA THR A 110 0.80 -17.96 -5.56
C THR A 110 -0.46 -18.70 -5.10
N GLU A 111 -0.58 -19.99 -5.40
CA GLU A 111 -1.76 -20.79 -5.04
C GLU A 111 -1.94 -20.90 -3.53
N ALA A 112 -0.87 -21.18 -2.78
CA ALA A 112 -0.92 -21.24 -1.33
C ALA A 112 -1.19 -19.86 -0.69
N LEU A 113 -0.69 -18.77 -1.28
CA LEU A 113 -1.03 -17.42 -0.85
C LEU A 113 -2.52 -17.14 -1.05
N HIS A 114 -3.07 -17.42 -2.24
CA HIS A 114 -4.49 -17.28 -2.51
C HIS A 114 -5.35 -18.13 -1.56
N ALA A 115 -4.98 -19.39 -1.33
CA ALA A 115 -5.69 -20.28 -0.41
C ALA A 115 -5.76 -19.75 1.03
N GLY A 116 -4.72 -19.06 1.51
CA GLY A 116 -4.69 -18.48 2.87
C GLY A 116 -5.25 -17.06 2.97
N ILE A 117 -5.14 -16.26 1.91
CA ILE A 117 -5.40 -14.81 1.93
C ILE A 117 -6.81 -14.49 1.40
N ASP A 118 -7.29 -15.20 0.37
CA ASP A 118 -8.64 -15.02 -0.18
C ASP A 118 -9.77 -15.28 0.84
N PRO A 119 -9.74 -16.32 1.71
CA PRO A 119 -10.80 -16.52 2.72
C PRO A 119 -10.83 -15.42 3.78
N LEU A 120 -9.74 -14.65 3.93
CA LEU A 120 -9.68 -13.51 4.84
C LEU A 120 -10.26 -12.23 4.21
N GLY A 121 -10.66 -12.27 2.94
CA GLY A 121 -11.22 -11.14 2.21
C GLY A 121 -10.19 -10.14 1.71
N TYR A 122 -8.91 -10.53 1.65
CA TYR A 122 -7.85 -9.75 1.01
C TYR A 122 -7.64 -10.23 -0.42
N THR A 123 -7.10 -9.37 -1.29
CA THR A 123 -6.85 -9.71 -2.69
C THR A 123 -5.36 -9.66 -2.99
N VAL A 124 -4.82 -10.71 -3.60
CA VAL A 124 -3.41 -10.75 -4.02
C VAL A 124 -3.31 -10.18 -5.43
N SER A 125 -2.51 -9.15 -5.62
CA SER A 125 -2.42 -8.41 -6.90
C SER A 125 -1.17 -8.75 -7.71
N ASP A 126 -0.01 -8.88 -7.07
CA ASP A 126 1.25 -9.16 -7.75
C ASP A 126 2.14 -10.07 -6.91
N VAL A 127 2.84 -11.02 -7.54
CA VAL A 127 3.77 -11.92 -6.86
C VAL A 127 5.08 -11.95 -7.62
N THR A 128 6.11 -11.36 -7.02
CA THR A 128 7.47 -11.36 -7.55
C THR A 128 8.34 -12.29 -6.72
N VAL A 129 8.99 -13.24 -7.38
CA VAL A 129 9.95 -14.18 -6.78
C VAL A 129 11.34 -13.81 -7.29
N GLY A 130 12.27 -13.52 -6.37
CA GLY A 130 13.63 -13.04 -6.66
C GLY A 130 14.74 -13.99 -6.24
#